data_AF-A0A0C6E232-F1
#
_entry.id   AF-A0A0C6E232-F1
#
_cell.length_a   1.000
_cell.length_b   1.000
_cell.length_c   1.000
_cell.angle_alpha   90.00
_cell.angle_beta   90.00
_cell.angle_gamma   90.00
#
_symmetry.space_group_name_H-M   'P 1'
#
loop_
_entity.id
_entity.type
_entity.pdbx_description
1 polymer ?
#
loop_
_entity_poly.entity_id
_entity_poly.type
_entity_poly.pdbx_seq_one_letter_code
_entity_poly.pdbx_strand_id
1 'polypeptide(L)'
;MVNGLENAGLTTTLGNWLSGTMASGGQLETGLITSFGTAIGSNFINNWPMMMVSVSSLSVITDISGGNAWLVYQAILGADLGPNLLIMGSLSTMLWLILLRKRGLTIKPMEYTKLGLLITPPVLLISTLAIFQLGKLSN
;
A
#
# COMPACT_ATOMS: atom_id res chain seq x y z
N MET A 1 18.30 -0.01 -10.68
CA MET A 1 16.85 0.31 -10.69
C MET A 1 16.38 1.08 -9.45
N VAL A 2 17.23 1.28 -8.43
CA VAL A 2 16.94 2.13 -7.26
C VAL A 2 17.12 3.63 -7.56
N ASN A 3 18.18 3.99 -8.30
CA ASN A 3 18.54 5.40 -8.56
C ASN A 3 17.64 6.12 -9.59
N GLY A 4 16.81 5.40 -10.33
CA GLY A 4 15.86 6.02 -11.28
C GLY A 4 14.63 6.60 -10.60
N LEU A 5 14.29 6.10 -9.41
CA LEU A 5 13.12 6.49 -8.63
C LEU A 5 13.41 7.69 -7.72
N GLU A 6 14.65 7.79 -7.22
CA GLU A 6 15.18 8.99 -6.52
C GLU A 6 15.10 10.24 -7.41
N ASN A 7 15.37 10.10 -8.70
CA ASN A 7 15.41 11.23 -9.64
C ASN A 7 14.02 11.75 -10.04
N ALA A 8 12.94 11.05 -9.68
CA ALA A 8 11.58 11.45 -10.01
C ALA A 8 10.92 12.36 -8.95
N GLY A 9 11.59 12.60 -7.80
CA GLY A 9 11.07 13.47 -6.72
C GLY A 9 9.76 13.00 -6.06
N LEU A 10 9.18 11.90 -6.54
CA LEU A 10 7.90 11.33 -6.11
C LEU A 10 8.03 10.58 -4.78
N THR A 11 9.16 9.92 -4.54
CA THR A 11 9.48 9.23 -3.28
C THR A 11 9.67 10.23 -2.13
N THR A 12 10.31 11.37 -2.37
CA THR A 12 10.53 12.41 -1.35
C THR A 12 9.26 13.22 -1.07
N THR A 13 8.42 13.50 -2.07
CA THR A 13 7.13 14.18 -1.86
C THR A 13 6.11 13.28 -1.16
N LEU A 14 6.00 12.00 -1.52
CA LEU A 14 5.15 11.04 -0.78
C LEU A 14 5.66 10.82 0.63
N GLY A 15 6.98 10.65 0.81
CA GLY A 15 7.60 10.50 2.12
C GLY A 15 7.38 11.72 3.03
N ASN A 16 7.46 12.94 2.49
CA ASN A 16 7.19 14.18 3.23
C ASN A 16 5.70 14.38 3.53
N TRP A 17 4.81 13.98 2.62
CA TRP A 17 3.36 14.06 2.84
C TRP A 17 2.89 13.06 3.91
N LEU A 18 3.42 11.83 3.88
CA LEU A 18 3.23 10.85 4.95
C LEU A 18 3.83 11.35 6.27
N SER A 19 5.08 11.83 6.27
CA SER A 19 5.76 12.26 7.50
C SER A 19 5.09 13.49 8.15
N GLY A 20 4.58 14.43 7.34
CA GLY A 20 3.86 15.61 7.81
C GLY A 20 2.49 15.31 8.40
N THR A 21 1.84 14.22 7.97
CA THR A 21 0.54 13.78 8.51
C THR A 21 0.69 12.80 9.67
N MET A 22 1.79 12.05 9.75
CA MET A 22 2.11 11.16 10.88
C MET A 22 2.46 11.91 12.17
N ALA A 23 2.95 13.15 12.09
CA ALA A 23 3.46 13.90 13.24
C ALA A 23 2.38 14.41 14.23
N SER A 24 1.09 14.37 13.86
CA SER A 24 -0.02 14.87 14.69
C SER A 24 -0.97 13.79 15.22
N GLY A 25 -0.75 12.52 14.87
CA GLY A 25 -1.81 11.51 14.97
C GLY A 25 -1.64 10.43 16.03
N GLY A 26 -2.78 9.91 16.52
CA GLY A 26 -2.81 8.75 17.42
C GLY A 26 -2.38 7.45 16.75
N GLN A 27 -2.17 6.38 17.51
CA GLN A 27 -1.68 5.08 17.01
C GLN A 27 -2.53 4.50 15.86
N LEU A 28 -3.85 4.71 15.87
CA LEU A 28 -4.75 4.33 14.76
C LEU A 28 -4.50 5.16 13.49
N GLU A 29 -4.20 6.45 13.66
CA GLU A 29 -3.91 7.37 12.56
C GLU A 29 -2.59 7.02 11.87
N THR A 30 -1.55 6.71 12.66
CA THR A 30 -0.29 6.19 12.12
C THR A 30 -0.49 4.91 11.30
N GLY A 31 -1.36 4.01 11.77
CA GLY A 31 -1.70 2.77 11.07
C GLY A 31 -2.40 3.01 9.73
N LEU A 32 -3.41 3.87 9.73
CA LEU A 32 -4.14 4.25 8.52
C LEU A 32 -3.25 4.97 7.51
N ILE A 33 -2.41 5.90 7.95
CA ILE A 33 -1.49 6.61 7.06
C ILE A 33 -0.50 5.63 6.45
N THR A 34 0.04 4.70 7.25
CA THR A 34 0.97 3.68 6.76
C THR A 34 0.31 2.80 5.69
N SER A 35 -0.87 2.23 5.96
CA SER A 35 -1.54 1.31 5.03
C SER A 35 -2.06 2.01 3.77
N PHE A 36 -2.69 3.18 3.89
CA PHE A 36 -3.16 3.94 2.73
C PHE A 36 -2.00 4.51 1.93
N GLY A 37 -0.94 4.99 2.59
CA GLY A 37 0.25 5.51 1.93
C GLY A 37 0.98 4.44 1.12
N THR A 38 1.18 3.23 1.68
CA THR A 38 1.77 2.12 0.94
C THR A 38 0.86 1.62 -0.17
N ALA A 39 -0.47 1.63 0.03
CA ALA A 39 -1.43 1.28 -1.00
C ALA A 39 -1.42 2.24 -2.19
N ILE A 40 -1.32 3.54 -1.94
CA ILE A 40 -1.19 4.53 -3.02
C ILE A 40 0.14 4.34 -3.74
N GLY A 41 1.24 4.22 -2.99
CA GLY A 41 2.56 4.04 -3.58
C GLY A 41 2.70 2.77 -4.42
N SER A 42 2.05 1.66 -4.04
CA SER A 42 2.12 0.39 -4.79
C SER A 42 1.47 0.44 -6.15
N ASN A 43 0.54 1.38 -6.37
CA ASN A 43 0.00 1.67 -7.70
C ASN A 43 1.04 2.30 -8.65
N PHE A 44 2.08 2.95 -8.13
CA PHE A 44 3.12 3.61 -8.93
C PHE A 44 4.34 2.71 -9.17
N ILE A 45 4.75 1.95 -8.14
CA ILE A 45 6.06 1.28 -8.11
C ILE A 45 5.92 -0.25 -7.99
N ASN A 46 4.69 -0.80 -8.06
CA ASN A 46 4.33 -2.21 -7.86
C ASN A 46 4.32 -2.65 -6.37
N ASN A 47 3.76 -3.82 -6.05
CA ASN A 47 3.56 -4.29 -4.67
C ASN A 47 4.88 -4.61 -3.96
N TRP A 48 5.78 -5.37 -4.59
CA TRP A 48 7.03 -5.84 -3.97
C TRP A 48 8.03 -4.71 -3.70
N PRO A 49 8.34 -3.81 -4.64
CA PRO A 49 9.24 -2.69 -4.37
C PRO A 49 8.69 -1.76 -3.29
N MET A 50 7.39 -1.50 -3.28
CA MET A 50 6.78 -0.65 -2.24
C MET A 50 6.75 -1.30 -0.87
N MET A 51 6.52 -2.61 -0.79
CA MET A 51 6.66 -3.35 0.45
C MET A 51 8.09 -3.17 1.01
N MET A 52 9.11 -3.37 0.18
CA MET A 52 10.51 -3.22 0.58
C MET A 52 10.85 -1.79 1.06
N VAL A 53 10.41 -0.77 0.31
CA VAL A 53 10.64 0.64 0.65
C VAL A 53 9.96 0.99 1.97
N SER A 54 8.68 0.63 2.12
CA SER A 54 7.90 0.98 3.31
C SER A 54 8.40 0.31 4.59
N VAL A 55 8.75 -0.97 4.53
CA VAL A 55 9.32 -1.70 5.66
C VAL A 55 10.69 -1.12 6.04
N SER A 56 11.52 -0.77 5.04
CA SER A 56 12.82 -0.14 5.28
C SER A 56 12.67 1.25 5.90
N SER A 57 11.75 2.08 5.40
CA SER A 57 11.46 3.40 5.98
C SER A 57 10.95 3.31 7.41
N LEU A 58 10.08 2.34 7.70
CA LEU A 58 9.61 2.09 9.07
C LEU A 58 10.76 1.65 9.98
N SER A 59 11.65 0.78 9.51
CA SER A 59 12.80 0.31 10.30
C SER A 59 13.79 1.41 10.71
N VAL A 60 13.81 2.55 9.98
CA VAL A 60 14.62 3.74 10.30
C VAL A 60 13.94 4.61 11.38
N ILE A 61 12.61 4.58 11.45
CA ILE A 61 11.81 5.45 12.34
C ILE A 61 11.43 4.72 13.63
N THR A 62 11.26 3.41 13.58
CA THR A 62 10.95 2.57 14.74
C THR A 62 12.21 1.82 15.15
N ASP A 63 12.75 2.13 16.32
CA ASP A 63 13.73 1.27 16.98
C ASP A 63 13.08 -0.13 17.10
N ILE A 64 13.58 -1.10 16.34
CA ILE A 64 12.96 -2.43 16.11
C ILE A 64 12.81 -3.21 17.43
N SER A 65 13.46 -2.76 18.49
CA SER A 65 13.57 -3.35 19.82
C SER A 65 12.31 -3.24 20.70
N GLY A 66 11.24 -2.54 20.31
CA GLY A 66 10.02 -2.50 21.14
C GLY A 66 8.74 -2.05 20.45
N GLY A 67 7.86 -3.01 20.11
CA GLY A 67 6.41 -2.76 20.05
C GLY A 67 5.77 -2.37 18.71
N ASN A 68 6.51 -2.30 17.60
CA ASN A 68 6.00 -1.75 16.33
C ASN A 68 5.80 -2.75 15.18
N ALA A 69 5.79 -4.06 15.44
CA ALA A 69 5.52 -5.08 14.42
C ALA A 69 4.17 -4.87 13.69
N TRP A 70 3.18 -4.29 14.39
CA TRP A 70 1.89 -3.96 13.81
C TRP A 70 1.98 -2.94 12.67
N LEU A 71 2.91 -1.98 12.70
CA LEU A 71 3.13 -1.01 11.60
C LEU A 71 3.71 -1.68 10.36
N VAL A 72 4.59 -2.67 10.54
CA VAL A 72 5.11 -3.49 9.44
C VAL A 72 3.96 -4.24 8.76
N TYR A 73 3.03 -4.81 9.53
CA TYR A 73 1.84 -5.44 8.95
C TYR A 73 0.93 -4.46 8.21
N GLN A 74 0.76 -3.23 8.70
CA GLN A 74 0.01 -2.19 7.97
C GLN A 74 0.67 -1.84 6.63
N ALA A 75 2.00 -1.73 6.60
CA ALA A 75 2.75 -1.44 5.39
C ALA A 75 2.62 -2.56 4.34
N ILE A 76 2.77 -3.82 4.76
CA ILE A 76 2.60 -5.00 3.91
C ILE A 76 1.18 -5.06 3.36
N LEU A 77 0.19 -4.86 4.23
CA LEU A 77 -1.22 -4.88 3.87
C LEU A 77 -1.55 -3.85 2.79
N GLY A 78 -1.09 -2.61 2.96
CA GLY A 78 -1.28 -1.58 1.96
C GLY A 78 -0.56 -1.88 0.64
N ALA A 79 0.69 -2.36 0.72
CA ALA A 79 1.45 -2.72 -0.47
C ALA A 79 0.75 -3.80 -1.31
N ASP A 80 0.08 -4.77 -0.69
CA ASP A 80 -0.58 -5.88 -1.38
C ASP A 80 -2.01 -5.56 -1.86
N LEU A 81 -2.77 -4.78 -1.08
CA LEU A 81 -4.13 -4.39 -1.46
C LEU A 81 -4.17 -3.20 -2.43
N GLY A 82 -3.22 -2.28 -2.34
CA GLY A 82 -3.15 -1.08 -3.17
C GLY A 82 -3.20 -1.31 -4.68
N PRO A 83 -2.45 -2.27 -5.26
CA PRO A 83 -2.43 -2.54 -6.71
C PRO A 83 -3.80 -2.93 -7.29
N ASN A 84 -4.76 -3.30 -6.46
CA ASN A 84 -6.11 -3.62 -6.91
C ASN A 84 -6.93 -2.37 -7.26
N LEU A 85 -6.46 -1.17 -6.92
CA LEU A 85 -7.12 0.11 -7.27
C LEU A 85 -7.05 0.42 -8.76
N LEU A 86 -5.90 0.17 -9.40
CA LEU A 86 -5.67 0.49 -10.82
C LEU A 86 -5.21 -0.76 -11.58
N ILE A 87 -5.61 -0.87 -12.84
CA ILE A 87 -5.14 -1.96 -13.73
C ILE A 87 -3.62 -2.00 -13.86
N MET A 88 -2.98 -0.85 -13.75
CA MET A 88 -1.52 -0.71 -13.84
C MET A 88 -0.80 -1.16 -12.57
N GLY A 89 -1.52 -1.40 -11.48
CA GLY A 89 -0.93 -1.64 -10.16
C GLY A 89 -0.05 -2.89 -10.10
N SER A 90 -0.34 -3.91 -10.92
CA SER A 90 0.50 -5.10 -10.99
C SER A 90 0.57 -5.71 -12.39
N LEU A 91 1.77 -6.21 -12.72
CA LEU A 91 2.03 -7.07 -13.87
C LEU A 91 1.10 -8.30 -13.89
N SER A 92 0.73 -8.83 -12.73
CA SER A 92 -0.20 -9.95 -12.61
C SER A 92 -1.59 -9.60 -13.16
N THR A 93 -2.09 -8.41 -12.87
CA THR A 93 -3.37 -7.90 -13.37
C THR A 93 -3.37 -7.77 -14.89
N MET A 94 -2.27 -7.26 -15.47
CA MET A 94 -2.12 -7.19 -16.92
C MET A 94 -2.07 -8.58 -17.56
N LEU A 95 -1.30 -9.51 -17.00
CA LEU A 95 -1.24 -10.90 -17.48
C LEU A 95 -2.61 -11.56 -17.45
N TRP A 96 -3.37 -11.35 -16.38
CA TRP A 96 -4.72 -11.88 -16.24
C TRP A 96 -5.68 -11.32 -17.30
N LEU A 97 -5.65 -10.00 -17.55
CA LEU A 97 -6.45 -9.37 -18.60
C LEU A 97 -6.05 -9.86 -20.00
N ILE A 98 -4.76 -10.08 -20.27
CA ILE A 98 -4.28 -10.67 -21.53
C ILE A 98 -4.80 -12.11 -21.69
N LEU A 99 -4.79 -12.91 -20.61
CA LEU A 99 -5.29 -14.30 -20.61
C LEU A 99 -6.81 -14.38 -20.85
N LEU A 100 -7.58 -13.47 -20.24
CA LEU A 100 -9.02 -13.36 -20.49
C LEU A 100 -9.32 -12.98 -21.94
N ARG A 101 -8.56 -12.03 -22.48
CA ARG A 101 -8.69 -11.62 -23.88
C ARG A 101 -8.41 -12.76 -24.85
N LYS A 102 -7.42 -13.62 -24.54
CA LYS A 102 -7.14 -14.86 -25.30
C LYS A 102 -8.29 -15.88 -25.24
N ARG A 103 -9.13 -15.84 -24.20
CA ARG A 103 -10.32 -16.69 -24.04
C ARG A 103 -11.62 -16.04 -24.58
N GLY A 104 -11.51 -14.89 -25.26
CA GLY A 104 -12.66 -14.19 -25.84
C GLY A 104 -13.45 -13.32 -24.85
N LEU A 105 -12.98 -13.16 -23.60
CA LEU A 105 -13.60 -12.29 -22.60
C LEU A 105 -12.87 -10.96 -22.55
N THR A 106 -13.56 -9.87 -22.89
CA THR A 106 -13.02 -8.51 -22.86
C THR A 106 -13.61 -7.73 -21.68
N ILE A 107 -12.80 -7.55 -20.63
CA ILE A 107 -13.14 -6.65 -19.53
C ILE A 107 -12.69 -5.24 -19.88
N LYS A 108 -13.58 -4.25 -19.74
CA LYS A 108 -13.18 -2.86 -20.00
C LYS A 108 -12.27 -2.37 -18.89
N PRO A 109 -11.19 -1.63 -19.21
CA PRO A 109 -10.31 -1.11 -18.19
C PRO A 109 -11.01 -0.29 -17.10
N MET A 110 -12.02 0.49 -17.51
CA MET A 110 -12.81 1.31 -16.60
C MET A 110 -13.69 0.48 -15.64
N GLU A 111 -14.17 -0.69 -16.04
CA GLU A 111 -15.01 -1.55 -15.20
C GLU A 111 -14.19 -2.15 -14.04
N TYR A 112 -12.97 -2.60 -14.33
CA TYR A 112 -12.03 -3.09 -13.32
C TYR A 112 -11.66 -1.99 -12.32
N THR A 113 -11.24 -0.82 -12.82
CA THR A 113 -10.83 0.29 -11.95
C THR A 113 -11.97 0.79 -11.06
N LYS A 114 -13.21 0.84 -11.58
CA LYS A 114 -14.39 1.19 -10.75
C LYS A 114 -14.63 0.19 -9.64
N LEU A 115 -14.50 -1.11 -9.93
CA LEU A 115 -14.67 -2.16 -8.94
C LEU A 115 -13.57 -2.10 -7.87
N GLY A 116 -12.32 -1.92 -8.31
CA GLY A 116 -11.15 -1.76 -7.44
C GLY A 116 -11.28 -0.56 -6.52
N LEU A 117 -11.73 0.59 -7.03
CA LEU A 117 -11.93 1.81 -6.24
C LEU A 117 -13.13 1.71 -5.28
N LEU A 118 -14.11 0.85 -5.57
CA LEU A 118 -15.25 0.62 -4.70
C LEU A 118 -14.93 -0.36 -3.57
N ILE A 119 -14.17 -1.42 -3.85
CA ILE A 119 -13.92 -2.53 -2.91
C ILE A 119 -12.64 -2.32 -2.08
N THR A 120 -11.57 -1.79 -2.69
CA THR A 120 -10.27 -1.71 -2.02
C THR A 120 -10.29 -0.77 -0.82
N PRO A 121 -10.85 0.45 -0.87
CA PRO A 121 -10.90 1.33 0.30
C PRO A 121 -11.62 0.74 1.52
N PRO A 122 -12.84 0.15 1.42
CA PRO A 122 -13.48 -0.46 2.59
C PRO A 122 -12.74 -1.70 3.10
N VAL A 123 -12.18 -2.54 2.21
CA VAL A 123 -11.38 -3.70 2.64
C VAL A 123 -10.10 -3.26 3.37
N LEU A 124 -9.41 -2.24 2.84
CA LEU A 124 -8.20 -1.68 3.44
C LEU A 124 -8.51 -1.09 4.82
N LEU A 125 -9.60 -0.32 4.95
CA LEU A 125 -10.02 0.28 6.21
C LEU A 125 -10.36 -0.79 7.26
N ILE A 126 -11.18 -1.78 6.92
CA ILE A 126 -11.55 -2.88 7.84
C ILE A 126 -10.31 -3.66 8.28
N SER A 127 -9.40 -3.96 7.34
CA SER A 127 -8.20 -4.74 7.65
C SER A 127 -7.21 -3.94 8.51
N THR A 128 -7.06 -2.64 8.27
CA THR A 128 -6.26 -1.76 9.13
C THR A 128 -6.82 -1.68 10.54
N LEU A 129 -8.14 -1.56 10.70
CA LEU A 129 -8.78 -1.60 12.01
C LEU A 129 -8.58 -2.95 12.71
N ALA A 130 -8.66 -4.07 11.97
CA ALA A 130 -8.41 -5.39 12.52
C ALA A 130 -6.98 -5.55 13.04
N ILE A 131 -5.98 -5.13 12.26
CA ILE A 131 -4.56 -5.15 12.69
C ILE A 131 -4.35 -4.21 13.88
N PHE A 132 -4.98 -3.04 13.90
CA PHE A 132 -4.89 -2.11 15.01
C PHE A 132 -5.45 -2.72 16.32
N GLN A 133 -6.61 -3.38 16.27
CA GLN A 133 -7.17 -4.06 17.44
C GLN A 133 -6.30 -5.24 17.90
N LEU A 134 -5.73 -6.00 16.98
CA LEU A 134 -4.79 -7.09 17.30
C LEU A 134 -3.50 -6.55 17.93
N GLY A 135 -2.95 -5.45 17.41
CA GLY A 135 -1.78 -4.79 17.97
C GLY A 135 -2.01 -4.25 19.38
N LYS A 136 -3.23 -3.77 19.67
CA LYS A 136 -3.64 -3.32 21.01
C LYS A 136 -3.79 -4.47 22.02
N LEU A 137 -4.13 -5.68 21.56
CA LEU A 137 -4.27 -6.86 22.43
C LEU A 137 -2.93 -7.53 22.78
N SER A 138 -1.86 -7.18 22.06
CA SER A 138 -0.52 -7.78 22.20
C SER A 138 0.44 -6.94 23.05
N ASN A 139 0.04 -5.75 23.49
CA ASN A 139 0.76 -4.87 24.42
C ASN A 139 0.02 -4.82 25.76
#